data_AF-A0A848Y137-F1
#
_entry.id   AF-A0A848Y137-F1
#
_cell.length_a   1.000
_cell.length_b   1.000
_cell.length_c   1.000
_cell.angle_alpha   90.00
_cell.angle_beta   90.00
_cell.angle_gamma   90.00
#
_symmetry.space_group_name_H-M   'P 1'
#
loop_
_entity.id
_entity.type
_entity.pdbx_description
1 polymer ?
#
loop_
_entity_poly.entity_id
_entity_poly.type
_entity_poly.pdbx_seq_one_letter_code
_entity_poly.pdbx_strand_id
1 'polypeptide(L)' 'EPKRPSKGLPATTPESIAMSKALKARGWGFVGPTTMYALMQAMGLVNDHLPGCVTRSKVAAVRKAFRVPRA' A
#
# COMPACT_ATOMS: atom_id res chain seq x y z
N GLU A 1 0.49 11.01 -26.94
CA GLU A 1 1.32 11.34 -25.77
C GLU A 1 1.96 10.07 -25.19
N PRO A 2 3.30 9.92 -25.08
CA PRO A 2 3.87 8.82 -24.32
C PRO A 2 3.77 9.14 -22.82
N LYS A 3 3.14 8.27 -22.03
CA LYS A 3 3.04 8.41 -20.57
C LYS A 3 4.45 8.36 -19.97
N ARG A 4 4.97 9.50 -19.52
CA ARG A 4 6.17 9.56 -18.66
C ARG A 4 5.93 8.64 -17.46
N PRO A 5 6.83 7.70 -17.14
CA PRO A 5 6.73 6.99 -15.86
C PRO A 5 6.86 8.03 -14.75
N SER A 6 5.81 8.19 -13.96
CA SER A 6 5.84 9.03 -12.78
C SER A 6 6.94 8.51 -11.85
N LYS A 7 8.02 9.27 -11.68
CA LYS A 7 9.10 8.99 -10.70
C LYS A 7 8.61 9.15 -9.24
N GLY A 8 7.45 8.60 -8.88
CA GLY A 8 6.81 8.86 -7.59
C GLY A 8 6.74 7.63 -6.68
N LEU A 9 6.20 6.52 -7.18
CA LEU A 9 5.92 5.31 -6.39
C LEU A 9 6.01 4.08 -7.31
N PRO A 10 6.45 2.92 -6.80
CA PRO A 10 6.46 1.68 -7.57
C PRO A 10 5.03 1.19 -7.84
N ALA A 11 4.84 0.27 -8.80
CA ALA A 11 3.53 -0.35 -9.04
C ALA A 11 3.28 -1.57 -8.14
N THR A 12 4.34 -2.13 -7.54
CA THR A 12 4.33 -3.32 -6.69
C THR A 12 5.47 -3.24 -5.67
N THR A 13 5.38 -4.02 -4.59
CA THR A 13 6.47 -4.20 -3.62
C THR A 13 6.70 -5.69 -3.36
N PRO A 14 7.83 -6.09 -2.76
CA PRO A 14 8.05 -7.48 -2.33
C PRO A 14 6.91 -8.02 -1.45
N GLU A 15 6.38 -7.19 -0.56
CA GLU A 15 5.27 -7.54 0.33
C GLU A 15 3.96 -7.71 -0.44
N SER A 16 3.68 -6.86 -1.44
CA SER A 16 2.46 -6.99 -2.25
C SER A 16 2.50 -8.25 -3.14
N ILE A 17 3.68 -8.64 -3.60
CA ILE A 17 3.91 -9.91 -4.31
C ILE A 17 3.70 -11.09 -3.36
N ALA A 18 4.25 -11.03 -2.15
CA ALA A 18 4.07 -12.07 -1.14
C ALA A 18 2.59 -12.24 -0.76
N MET A 19 1.88 -11.13 -0.52
CA MET A 19 0.44 -11.12 -0.24
C MET A 19 -0.37 -11.71 -1.40
N SER A 20 -0.08 -11.31 -2.63
CA SER A 20 -0.73 -11.84 -3.83
C SER A 20 -0.57 -13.36 -3.92
N LYS A 21 0.65 -13.88 -3.74
CA LYS A 21 0.92 -15.32 -3.74
C LYS A 21 0.15 -16.04 -2.63
N ALA A 22 0.19 -15.50 -1.42
CA ALA A 22 -0.44 -16.11 -0.26
C ALA A 22 -1.97 -16.14 -0.35
N LEU A 23 -2.60 -15.13 -0.98
CA LEU A 23 -4.05 -15.10 -1.19
C LEU A 23 -4.47 -16.01 -2.35
N LYS A 24 -3.71 -16.05 -3.44
CA LYS A 24 -3.94 -17.01 -4.53
C LYS A 24 -3.88 -18.45 -4.04
N ALA A 25 -2.91 -18.78 -3.19
CA ALA A 25 -2.79 -20.11 -2.57
C ALA A 25 -4.00 -20.48 -1.68
N ARG A 26 -4.74 -19.47 -1.19
CA ARG A 26 -5.98 -19.65 -0.43
C ARG A 26 -7.24 -19.62 -1.32
N GLY A 27 -7.10 -19.66 -2.65
CA GLY A 27 -8.22 -19.70 -3.59
C GLY A 27 -8.80 -18.35 -4.01
N TRP A 28 -8.15 -17.22 -3.66
CA TRP A 28 -8.65 -15.90 -4.04
C TRP A 28 -8.35 -15.57 -5.51
N GLY A 29 -9.35 -15.04 -6.23
CA GLY A 29 -9.21 -14.45 -7.56
C GLY A 29 -8.93 -12.94 -7.51
N PHE A 30 -8.49 -12.34 -8.63
CA PHE A 30 -8.27 -10.88 -8.78
C PHE A 30 -7.28 -10.22 -7.80
N VAL A 31 -6.50 -11.02 -7.07
CA VAL A 31 -5.52 -10.56 -6.08
C VAL A 31 -4.11 -10.42 -6.68
N GLY A 32 -3.96 -9.72 -7.81
CA GLY A 32 -2.65 -9.47 -8.42
C GLY A 32 -1.74 -8.55 -7.55
N PRO A 33 -0.40 -8.58 -7.70
CA PRO A 33 0.50 -7.79 -6.85
C PRO A 33 0.24 -6.27 -6.85
N THR A 34 -0.19 -5.70 -7.98
CA THR A 34 -0.56 -4.28 -8.08
C THR A 34 -1.85 -3.99 -7.30
N THR A 35 -2.86 -4.85 -7.43
CA THR A 35 -4.09 -4.77 -6.63
C THR A 35 -3.78 -4.86 -5.14
N MET A 36 -2.85 -5.74 -4.74
CA MET A 36 -2.45 -5.88 -3.34
C MET A 36 -1.68 -4.66 -2.84
N TYR A 37 -0.83 -4.04 -3.67
CA TYR A 37 -0.16 -2.81 -3.26
C TYR A 37 -1.15 -1.64 -3.14
N ALA A 38 -2.11 -1.52 -4.06
CA ALA A 38 -3.19 -0.56 -3.95
C ALA A 38 -4.05 -0.79 -2.69
N LEU A 39 -4.34 -2.04 -2.34
CA LEU A 39 -5.01 -2.40 -1.09
C LEU A 39 -4.19 -1.96 0.13
N MET A 40 -2.89 -2.22 0.13
CA MET A 40 -1.99 -1.78 1.22
C MET A 40 -2.00 -0.26 1.39
N GLN A 41 -2.04 0.50 0.30
CA GLN A 41 -2.17 1.95 0.32
C GLN A 41 -3.54 2.39 0.87
N ALA A 42 -4.63 1.80 0.37
CA ALA A 42 -6.00 2.17 0.76
C ALA A 42 -6.31 1.86 2.23
N MET A 43 -5.82 0.73 2.74
CA MET A 43 -6.01 0.30 4.13
C MET A 43 -5.02 0.96 5.09
N GLY A 44 -4.12 1.81 4.59
CA GLY A 44 -3.12 2.47 5.40
C GLY A 44 -2.09 1.51 5.99
N LEU A 45 -1.79 0.39 5.34
CA LEU A 45 -0.63 -0.45 5.70
C LEU A 45 0.68 0.31 5.39
N VAL A 46 0.67 1.10 4.31
CA VAL A 46 1.73 2.05 3.93
C VAL A 46 1.21 3.48 3.93
N ASN A 47 2.10 4.47 4.03
CA ASN A 47 1.76 5.90 3.93
C ASN A 47 2.46 6.51 2.73
N ASP A 48 1.90 6.27 1.54
CA ASP A 48 2.46 6.73 0.27
C ASP A 48 1.84 8.04 -0.24
N HIS A 49 1.22 8.82 0.65
CA HIS A 49 0.82 10.17 0.29
C HIS A 49 2.03 10.98 -0.22
N LEU A 50 1.88 11.61 -1.37
CA LEU A 50 2.94 12.38 -2.03
C LEU A 50 3.44 13.55 -1.16
N PRO A 51 4.69 14.02 -1.36
CA PRO A 51 5.15 15.28 -0.77
C PRO A 51 4.18 16.43 -1.09
N GLY A 52 3.84 17.24 -0.08
CA GLY A 52 2.86 18.32 -0.20
C GLY A 52 1.39 17.89 -0.03
N CYS A 53 1.07 16.59 0.07
CA CYS A 53 -0.27 16.15 0.39
C CYS A 53 -0.68 16.61 1.81
N VAL A 54 -1.82 17.28 1.91
CA VAL A 54 -2.37 17.86 3.16
C VAL A 54 -2.60 16.85 4.28
N THR A 55 -2.65 15.56 3.94
CA THR A 55 -2.95 14.46 4.86
C THR A 55 -1.71 13.68 5.27
N ARG A 56 -0.60 13.78 4.52
CA ARG A 56 0.62 12.97 4.73
C ARG A 56 1.15 13.04 6.16
N SER A 57 1.33 14.26 6.67
CA SER A 57 1.85 14.49 8.03
C SER A 57 0.86 14.08 9.12
N LYS A 58 -0.44 14.26 8.88
CA LYS A 58 -1.50 13.86 9.82
C LYS A 58 -1.51 12.34 9.99
N VAL A 59 -1.48 11.60 8.88
CA VAL A 59 -1.40 10.13 8.88
C VAL A 59 -0.11 9.65 9.52
N ALA A 60 1.03 10.29 9.24
CA ALA A 60 2.31 9.94 9.87
C ALA A 60 2.25 10.06 11.40
N ALA A 61 1.63 11.13 11.92
CA ALA A 61 1.47 11.33 13.36
C ALA A 61 0.55 10.26 13.99
N VAL A 62 -0.61 9.99 13.37
CA VAL A 62 -1.55 8.95 13.87
C VAL A 62 -0.90 7.57 13.86
N ARG A 63 -0.18 7.21 12.80
CA ARG A 63 0.55 5.93 12.72
C ARG A 63 1.60 5.78 13.82
N LYS A 64 2.35 6.85 14.12
CA LYS A 64 3.34 6.86 15.22
C LYS A 64 2.68 6.68 16.59
N ALA A 65 1.48 7.22 16.77
CA ALA A 65 0.72 7.13 18.01
C ALA A 65 -0.09 5.82 18.16
N PHE A 66 -0.30 5.08 17.07
CA PHE A 66 -1.10 3.86 17.07
C PHE A 66 -0.49 2.80 17.99
N ARG A 67 -1.31 2.32 18.93
CA ARG A 67 -0.97 1.19 19.81
C ARG A 67 -1.79 0.00 19.37
N VAL A 68 -1.09 -1.10 19.05
CA VAL A 68 -1.75 -2.36 18.68
C VAL A 68 -2.62 -2.81 19.86
N PRO A 69 -3.93 -3.04 19.67
CA PRO A 69 -4.77 -3.62 20.69
C PRO A 69 -4.17 -4.97 21.12
N ARG A 70 -3.94 -5.15 22.41
CA ARG A 70 -3.57 -6.46 22.94
C ARG A 70 -4.84 -7.32 22.99
N ALA A 71 -4.73 -8.56 22.51
CA ALA A 71 -5.75 -9.58 22.68
C ALA A 71 -5.89 -9.96 24.16
#